data_AF-A0A972Y2N5-F1
#
_entry.id   AF-A0A972Y2N5-F1
#
_cell.length_a   1.000
_cell.length_b   1.000
_cell.length_c   1.000
_cell.angle_alpha   90.00
_cell.angle_beta   90.00
_cell.angle_gamma   90.00
#
_symmetry.space_group_name_H-M   'P 1'
#
loop_
_entity.id
_entity.type
_entity.pdbx_description
1 polymer ?
#
loop_
_entity_poly.entity_id
_entity_poly.type
_entity_poly.pdbx_seq_one_letter_code
_entity_poly.pdbx_strand_id
1 'polypeptide(L)' 'MNNIRPFHLAIPVHNLNECRTFYREVLRCKEGRSSDHWVDFDFFGHQLV' A
#
# COMPACT_ATOMS: atom_id res chain seq x y z
N MET A 1 -21.02 -8.83 -5.63
CA MET A 1 -19.55 -8.83 -5.45
C MET A 1 -18.97 -7.95 -6.54
N ASN A 2 -18.21 -6.91 -6.21
CA ASN A 2 -17.57 -6.06 -7.20
C ASN A 2 -16.57 -6.92 -8.00
N ASN A 3 -16.75 -6.99 -9.33
CA ASN A 3 -15.82 -7.70 -10.22
C ASN A 3 -14.60 -6.81 -10.50
N ILE A 4 -13.76 -6.63 -9.48
CA ILE A 4 -12.48 -5.93 -9.59
C ILE A 4 -11.43 -6.87 -10.19
N ARG A 5 -10.62 -6.35 -11.11
CA ARG A 5 -9.41 -7.01 -11.63
C ARG A 5 -8.23 -6.44 -10.83
N PRO A 6 -7.77 -7.12 -9.76
CA PRO A 6 -6.75 -6.55 -8.88
C PRO A 6 -5.45 -6.34 -9.64
N PHE A 7 -4.70 -5.33 -9.23
CA PHE A 7 -3.33 -5.12 -9.68
C PHE A 7 -2.41 -5.18 -8.48
N HIS A 8 -1.14 -5.45 -8.77
CA HIS A 8 -0.06 -5.42 -7.81
C HIS A 8 1.02 -4.51 -8.37
N LEU A 9 1.25 -3.37 -7.71
CA LEU A 9 2.18 -2.35 -8.16
C LEU A 9 3.21 -2.06 -7.08
N ALA A 10 4.49 -2.26 -7.42
CA ALA A 10 5.61 -1.85 -6.59
C ALA A 10 6.00 -0.40 -6.90
N ILE A 11 6.02 0.46 -5.89
CA ILE A 11 6.36 1.88 -6.00
C ILE A 11 7.60 2.13 -5.15
N PRO A 12 8.77 2.43 -5.76
CA PRO A 12 9.94 2.78 -4.98
C PRO A 12 9.69 4.11 -4.25
N VAL A 13 10.07 4.17 -2.97
CA VAL A 13 9.94 5.36 -2.15
C VAL A 13 11.28 5.76 -1.57
N HIS A 14 11.48 7.06 -1.35
CA HIS A 14 12.70 7.59 -0.73
C HIS A 14 12.69 7.44 0.79
N ASN A 15 11.51 7.39 1.42
CA ASN A 15 11.34 7.25 2.87
C ASN A 15 10.12 6.37 3.19
N LEU A 16 10.38 5.21 3.81
CA LEU A 16 9.35 4.23 4.14
C LEU A 16 8.34 4.75 5.19
N ASN A 17 8.80 5.54 6.16
CA ASN A 17 7.94 6.06 7.22
C ASN A 17 6.99 7.14 6.71
N GLU A 18 7.48 8.07 5.87
CA GLU A 18 6.64 9.07 5.21
C GLU A 18 5.59 8.41 4.30
N CYS A 19 6.02 7.42 3.51
CA CYS A 19 5.15 6.60 2.69
C CYS A 19 4.03 5.94 3.52
N ARG A 20 4.38 5.28 4.64
CA ARG A 20 3.40 4.65 5.55
C ARG A 20 2.36 5.63 6.05
N THR A 21 2.79 6.80 6.54
CA THR A 21 1.88 7.85 7.01
C THR A 21 0.95 8.31 5.89
N PHE A 22 1.49 8.55 4.69
CA PHE A 22 0.69 8.97 3.55
C PHE A 22 -0.38 7.93 3.17
N TYR A 23 0.01 6.68 2.94
CA TYR A 23 -0.93 5.64 2.53
C TYR A 23 -1.97 5.33 3.62
N ARG A 24 -1.60 5.33 4.91
CA ARG A 24 -2.54 5.05 6.00
C ARG A 24 -3.44 6.22 6.38
N GLU A 25 -2.88 7.42 6.51
CA GLU A 25 -3.59 8.54 7.12
C GLU A 25 -4.24 9.44 6.07
N VAL A 26 -3.57 9.64 4.93
CA VAL A 26 -4.10 10.48 3.85
C VAL A 26 -4.98 9.65 2.93
N LEU A 27 -4.47 8.54 2.40
CA LEU A 27 -5.22 7.69 1.48
C LEU A 27 -6.09 6.64 2.16
N ARG A 28 -6.00 6.49 3.48
CA ARG A 28 -6.82 5.55 4.28
C ARG A 28 -6.70 4.10 3.83
N CYS A 29 -5.55 3.74 3.25
CA CYS A 29 -5.22 2.37 2.90
C CYS A 29 -4.96 1.54 4.16
N LYS A 30 -5.33 0.27 4.13
CA LYS A 30 -5.03 -0.65 5.22
C LYS A 30 -3.63 -1.20 5.03
N GLU A 31 -2.77 -1.05 6.04
CA GLU A 31 -1.45 -1.68 6.05
C GLU A 31 -1.59 -3.20 6.11
N GLY A 32 -0.87 -3.89 5.24
CA GLY A 32 -0.79 -5.34 5.17
C GLY A 32 0.51 -5.85 5.76
N ARG A 33 1.30 -6.58 4.99
CA ARG A 33 2.59 -7.11 5.47
C ARG A 33 3.67 -6.06 5.35
N SER A 34 4.72 -6.20 6.16
CA SER A 34 5.86 -5.32 6.07
C SER A 34 7.16 -5.96 6.55
N SER A 35 8.27 -5.32 6.22
CA SER A 35 9.63 -5.61 6.66
C SER A 35 10.40 -4.30 6.87
N ASP A 36 11.71 -4.39 7.13
CA ASP A 36 12.58 -3.24 7.38
C ASP A 36 12.74 -2.34 6.13
N HIS A 37 12.49 -2.89 4.94
CA HIS A 37 12.73 -2.21 3.66
C HIS A 37 11.49 -2.02 2.80
N TRP A 38 10.32 -2.55 3.18
CA TRP A 38 9.10 -2.45 2.37
C TRP A 38 7.84 -2.64 3.21
N VAL A 39 6.70 -2.22 2.67
CA VAL A 39 5.37 -2.39 3.27
C VAL A 39 4.35 -2.55 2.14
N ASP A 40 3.40 -3.47 2.30
CA ASP A 40 2.27 -3.60 1.38
C ASP A 40 0.99 -2.96 1.95
N PHE A 41 0.14 -2.45 1.06
CA PHE A 41 -1.14 -1.84 1.40
C PHE A 41 -2.28 -2.44 0.58
N ASP A 42 -3.43 -2.60 1.23
CA ASP A 42 -4.72 -2.72 0.54
C ASP A 42 -5.15 -1.34 0.04
N PHE A 43 -5.03 -1.16 -1.26
CA PHE A 43 -5.49 0.00 -2.01
C PHE A 43 -6.86 -0.31 -2.61
N PHE A 44 -7.89 -0.33 -1.76
CA PHE A 44 -9.29 -0.50 -2.15
C PHE A 44 -9.59 -1.79 -2.95
N GLY A 45 -8.95 -2.90 -2.56
CA GLY A 45 -9.03 -4.19 -3.25
C GLY A 45 -7.89 -4.44 -4.25
N HIS A 46 -6.93 -3.51 -4.35
CA HIS A 46 -5.67 -3.68 -5.08
C HIS A 46 -4.48 -3.73 -4.10
N GLN A 47 -3.30 -4.13 -4.58
CA GLN A 47 -2.10 -4.21 -3.75
C GLN A 47 -1.04 -3.21 -4.20
N LEU A 48 -0.56 -2.40 -3.27
CA LEU A 48 0.64 -1.57 -3.42
C LEU A 48 1.77 -2.14 -2.56
N VAL A 49 3.01 -2.08 -3.03
CA VAL A 49 4.24 -2.51 -2.32
C VAL A 49 5.34 -1.48 -2.45
#